data_AF-A0A2V7XLI0-F1
#
_entry.id   AF-A0A2V7XLI0-F1
#
_cell.length_a   1.000
_cell.length_b   1.000
_cell.length_c   1.000
_cell.angle_alpha   90.00
_cell.angle_beta   90.00
_cell.angle_gamma   90.00
#
_symmetry.space_group_name_H-M   'P 1'
#
loop_
_entity.id
_entity.type
_entity.pdbx_description
1 polymer ?
#
loop_
_entity_poly.entity_id
_entity_poly.type
_entity_poly.pdbx_seq_one_letter_code
_entity_poly.pdbx_strand_id
1 'polypeptide(L)'
;LGLDSLSQFDHFGRPLRGIFSSEPDLTPYAVIPERVDINEKNPPAPEHHASLDFSRPDAVDDETLNRILWQAIKGDVPFPGVTRAPTAIGNLAQPRGRSSICDAASSTAAA
;
A
#
# COMPACT_ATOMS: atom_id res chain seq x y z
N LEU A 1 -24.36 11.19 -22.70
CA LEU A 1 -24.74 9.79 -22.44
C LEU A 1 -25.47 9.77 -21.10
N GLY A 2 -26.81 9.82 -21.12
CA GLY A 2 -27.64 10.00 -19.91
C GLY A 2 -27.85 8.69 -19.15
N LEU A 3 -26.77 8.05 -18.72
CA LEU A 3 -26.82 6.83 -17.91
C LEU A 3 -26.79 7.20 -16.42
N ASP A 4 -27.57 6.47 -15.62
CA ASP A 4 -27.51 6.54 -14.16
C ASP A 4 -26.22 5.90 -13.62
N SER A 5 -25.91 6.23 -12.37
CA SER A 5 -24.72 5.70 -11.71
C SER A 5 -24.83 4.19 -11.50
N LEU A 6 -23.82 3.46 -11.96
CA LEU A 6 -23.78 1.99 -11.84
C LEU A 6 -23.34 1.54 -10.45
N SER A 7 -22.63 2.40 -9.71
CA SER A 7 -22.11 2.12 -8.38
C SER A 7 -21.80 3.39 -7.59
N GLN A 8 -21.58 3.26 -6.27
CA GLN A 8 -21.11 4.38 -5.43
C GLN A 8 -19.79 5.00 -5.93
N PHE A 9 -18.91 4.20 -6.56
CA PHE A 9 -17.62 4.68 -7.06
C PHE A 9 -17.79 5.59 -8.27
N ASP A 10 -18.79 5.32 -9.11
CA ASP A 10 -19.12 6.19 -10.24
C ASP A 10 -19.83 7.46 -9.76
N HIS A 11 -20.70 7.35 -8.74
CA HIS A 11 -21.45 8.49 -8.20
C HIS A 11 -20.55 9.53 -7.52
N PHE A 12 -19.60 9.06 -6.70
CA PHE A 12 -18.67 9.93 -5.98
C PHE A 12 -17.31 10.09 -6.69
N GLY A 13 -17.16 9.49 -7.88
CA GLY A 13 -15.97 9.62 -8.71
C GLY A 13 -15.73 11.08 -9.10
N ARG A 14 -14.47 11.51 -9.05
CA ARG A 14 -14.10 12.86 -9.49
C ARG A 14 -14.30 12.95 -11.01
N PRO A 15 -15.11 13.91 -11.49
CA PRO A 15 -15.40 14.04 -12.92
C PRO A 15 -14.17 14.57 -13.68
N LEU A 16 -13.87 13.97 -14.83
CA LEU A 16 -12.76 14.35 -15.71
C LEU A 16 -13.05 15.58 -16.59
N ARG A 17 -14.12 16.33 -16.31
CA ARG A 17 -14.61 17.46 -17.12
C ARG A 17 -13.61 18.61 -17.37
N GLY A 18 -12.43 18.59 -16.73
CA GLY A 18 -11.37 19.57 -16.93
C GLY A 18 -10.12 19.06 -17.64
N ILE A 19 -10.08 17.79 -18.06
CA ILE A 19 -8.90 17.24 -18.77
C ILE A 19 -9.06 17.25 -20.28
N PHE A 20 -10.29 17.37 -20.78
CA PHE A 20 -10.60 17.34 -22.20
C PHE A 20 -10.87 18.76 -22.71
N SER A 21 -10.26 19.10 -23.85
CA SER A 21 -10.60 20.32 -24.61
C SER A 21 -11.88 20.09 -25.41
N SER A 22 -12.73 21.10 -25.51
CA SER A 22 -13.89 21.09 -26.42
C SER A 22 -13.49 21.18 -27.88
N GLU A 23 -12.33 21.79 -28.16
CA GLU A 23 -11.76 21.92 -29.50
C GLU A 23 -10.61 20.91 -29.66
N PRO A 24 -10.63 20.06 -30.70
CA PRO A 24 -9.57 19.11 -30.94
C PRO A 24 -8.30 19.82 -31.42
N ASP A 25 -7.17 19.49 -30.80
CA ASP A 25 -5.85 19.83 -31.34
C ASP A 25 -5.43 18.72 -32.32
N LEU A 26 -5.31 19.08 -33.59
CA LEU A 26 -4.94 18.17 -34.68
C LEU A 26 -3.46 18.29 -35.07
N THR A 27 -2.64 18.93 -34.24
CA THR A 27 -1.19 18.96 -34.45
C THR A 27 -0.64 17.53 -34.50
N PRO A 28 0.13 17.15 -35.55
CA PRO A 28 0.73 15.84 -35.60
C PRO A 28 1.63 15.59 -34.40
N TYR A 29 1.52 14.40 -33.82
CA TYR A 29 2.38 14.00 -32.72
C TYR A 29 3.84 13.90 -33.20
N ALA A 30 4.73 14.67 -32.56
CA ALA A 30 6.16 14.50 -32.72
C ALA A 30 6.61 13.25 -31.98
N VAL A 31 7.14 12.26 -32.70
CA VAL A 31 7.59 10.99 -32.12
C VAL A 31 8.64 11.27 -31.04
N ILE A 32 8.34 10.87 -29.81
CA ILE A 32 9.31 10.84 -28.71
C ILE A 32 10.00 9.47 -28.79
N PRO A 33 11.32 9.42 -29.10
CA PRO A 33 12.04 8.16 -29.15
C PRO A 33 12.11 7.52 -27.76
N GLU A 34 12.23 6.19 -27.72
CA GLU A 34 12.38 5.47 -26.46
C GLU A 34 13.65 5.94 -25.75
N ARG A 35 13.54 6.25 -24.45
CA ARG A 35 14.66 6.68 -23.61
C ARG A 35 15.36 5.53 -22.89
N VAL A 36 14.84 4.32 -23.07
CA VAL A 36 15.30 3.06 -22.47
C VAL A 36 15.32 2.01 -23.57
N ASP A 37 16.29 1.09 -23.50
CA ASP A 37 16.35 0.00 -24.45
C ASP A 37 15.20 -0.97 -24.17
N ILE A 38 14.30 -1.12 -25.14
CA ILE A 38 13.14 -2.02 -25.04
C ILE A 38 13.53 -3.50 -24.99
N ASN A 39 14.79 -3.81 -25.33
CA ASN A 39 15.36 -5.15 -25.27
C ASN A 39 16.20 -5.36 -24.01
N GLU A 40 16.33 -4.35 -23.14
CA GLU A 40 17.04 -4.48 -21.89
C GLU A 40 16.38 -5.56 -21.04
N LYS A 41 17.17 -6.58 -20.70
CA LYS A 41 16.76 -7.63 -19.78
C LYS A 41 17.39 -7.37 -18.44
N ASN A 42 16.69 -7.77 -17.39
CA ASN A 42 17.30 -7.82 -16.07
C ASN A 42 18.58 -8.69 -16.15
N PRO A 43 19.69 -8.27 -15.52
CA PRO A 43 20.85 -9.14 -15.38
C PRO A 43 20.43 -10.46 -14.72
N PRO A 44 21.16 -11.56 -14.96
CA PRO A 44 20.83 -12.85 -14.36
C PRO A 44 20.67 -12.68 -12.85
N ALA A 45 19.52 -13.13 -12.33
CA ALA A 45 19.23 -13.06 -10.91
C ALA A 45 20.25 -13.93 -10.16
N PRO A 46 20.70 -13.51 -8.96
CA PRO A 46 21.52 -14.35 -8.12
C PRO A 46 20.77 -15.66 -7.78
N GLU A 47 21.49 -16.79 -7.73
CA GLU A 47 20.90 -18.13 -7.61
C GLU A 47 19.90 -18.28 -6.45
N HIS A 48 20.12 -17.57 -5.34
CA HIS A 48 19.28 -17.60 -4.14
C HIS A 48 17.90 -16.94 -4.32
N HIS A 49 17.68 -16.16 -5.39
CA HIS A 49 16.37 -15.59 -5.72
C HIS A 49 15.45 -16.64 -6.38
N ALA A 50 16.04 -17.64 -7.05
CA ALA A 50 15.31 -18.64 -7.83
C ALA A 50 14.75 -19.79 -6.97
N SER A 51 15.18 -19.92 -5.72
CA SER A 51 14.78 -21.00 -4.81
C SER A 51 13.61 -20.65 -3.89
N LEU A 52 12.93 -19.51 -4.09
CA LEU A 52 11.80 -19.09 -3.26
C LEU A 52 10.50 -19.80 -3.70
N ASP A 53 9.67 -20.21 -2.73
CA ASP A 53 8.38 -20.86 -2.99
C ASP A 53 7.27 -19.83 -3.23
N PHE A 54 6.88 -19.67 -4.49
CA PHE A 54 5.75 -18.82 -4.90
C PHE A 54 4.48 -19.62 -5.25
N SER A 55 4.36 -20.87 -4.80
CA SER A 55 3.24 -21.75 -5.16
C SER A 55 1.87 -21.28 -4.66
N ARG A 56 1.85 -20.47 -3.58
CA ARG A 56 0.65 -19.88 -3.00
C ARG A 56 0.98 -18.52 -2.37
N PRO A 57 -0.03 -17.66 -2.11
CA PRO A 57 0.18 -16.41 -1.38
C PRO A 57 0.88 -16.67 -0.04
N ASP A 58 1.84 -15.80 0.29
CA ASP A 58 2.58 -15.78 1.56
C ASP A 58 3.23 -17.13 1.93
N ALA A 59 3.74 -17.86 0.94
CA ALA A 59 4.51 -19.09 1.15
C ALA A 59 5.99 -18.84 1.48
N VAL A 60 6.55 -17.74 0.98
CA VAL A 60 7.95 -17.35 1.23
C VAL A 60 8.09 -16.78 2.63
N ASP A 61 9.24 -16.99 3.28
CA ASP A 61 9.60 -16.29 4.51
C ASP A 61 9.72 -14.78 4.27
N ASP A 62 8.89 -13.99 4.97
CA ASP A 62 8.79 -12.55 4.82
C ASP A 62 10.12 -11.82 5.03
N GLU A 63 10.90 -12.22 6.04
CA GLU A 63 12.18 -11.57 6.36
C GLU A 63 13.20 -11.77 5.23
N THR A 64 13.27 -12.99 4.71
CA THR A 64 14.10 -13.33 3.55
C THR A 64 13.69 -12.53 2.32
N LEU A 65 12.40 -12.52 1.99
CA LEU A 65 11.88 -11.79 0.83
C LEU A 65 12.10 -10.27 0.98
N ASN A 66 11.82 -9.70 2.15
CA ASN A 66 12.00 -8.27 2.41
C ASN A 66 13.46 -7.83 2.28
N ARG A 67 14.41 -8.66 2.71
CA ARG A 67 15.84 -8.38 2.57
C ARG A 67 16.28 -8.38 1.10
N ILE A 68 15.82 -9.36 0.32
CA ILE A 68 16.06 -9.44 -1.12
C ILE A 68 15.50 -8.19 -1.82
N LEU A 69 14.26 -7.82 -1.53
CA LEU A 69 13.62 -6.63 -2.10
C LEU A 69 14.34 -5.34 -1.70
N TRP A 70 14.78 -5.24 -0.45
CA TRP A 70 15.51 -4.07 0.03
C TRP A 70 16.82 -3.88 -0.74
N GLN A 71 17.61 -4.94 -0.89
CA GLN A 71 18.86 -4.89 -1.65
C GLN A 71 18.60 -4.54 -3.12
N ALA A 72 17.55 -5.10 -3.74
CA ALA A 72 17.20 -4.82 -5.13
C ALA A 72 16.82 -3.35 -5.37
N ILE A 73 16.11 -2.72 -4.43
CA ILE A 73 15.60 -1.35 -4.57
C ILE A 73 16.59 -0.30 -4.06
N LYS A 74 17.30 -0.61 -2.98
CA LYS A 74 18.16 0.36 -2.26
C LYS A 74 19.65 0.13 -2.48
N GLY A 75 20.06 -0.98 -3.09
CA GLY A 75 21.47 -1.32 -3.29
C GLY A 75 22.18 -1.53 -1.94
N ASP A 76 23.27 -0.81 -1.72
CA ASP A 76 24.16 -0.98 -0.56
C ASP A 76 23.63 -0.37 0.75
N VAL A 77 22.41 0.19 0.75
CA VAL A 77 21.83 0.76 1.97
C VAL A 77 21.53 -0.37 2.97
N PRO A 78 21.97 -0.25 4.23
CA PRO A 78 21.70 -1.28 5.24
C PRO A 78 20.21 -1.53 5.45
N PHE A 79 19.83 -2.81 5.60
CA PHE A 79 18.45 -3.18 5.90
C PHE A 79 18.04 -2.64 7.29
N PRO A 80 16.93 -1.89 7.41
CA PRO A 80 16.56 -1.19 8.65
C PRO A 80 16.13 -2.15 9.78
N GLY A 81 15.90 -3.43 9.48
CA GLY A 81 15.49 -4.43 10.44
C GLY A 81 14.07 -4.20 10.97
N VAL A 82 13.64 -5.07 11.89
CA VAL A 82 12.35 -4.94 12.56
C VAL A 82 12.35 -3.73 13.49
N THR A 83 11.56 -2.72 13.14
CA THR A 83 11.31 -1.57 14.01
C THR A 83 9.89 -1.66 14.56
N ARG A 84 9.69 -1.33 15.85
CA ARG A 84 8.33 -1.25 16.41
C ARG A 84 7.55 -0.22 15.61
N ALA A 85 6.34 -0.57 15.17
CA ALA A 85 5.43 0.38 14.58
C ALA A 85 5.28 1.60 15.52
N PRO A 86 5.45 2.83 15.03
CA PRO A 86 5.29 3.99 15.88
C PRO A 86 3.87 4.00 16.45
N THR A 87 3.74 3.95 17.77
CA THR A 87 2.45 4.03 18.49
C THR A 87 1.84 5.44 18.43
N ALA A 88 2.38 6.32 17.59
CA ALA A 88 1.89 7.68 17.43
C ALA A 88 0.70 7.73 16.46
N ILE A 89 -0.43 7.16 16.90
CA ILE A 89 -1.71 7.81 16.62
C ILE A 89 -1.60 9.15 17.36
N GLY A 90 -1.50 10.24 16.61
CA GLY A 90 -1.31 11.59 17.15
C GLY A 90 -2.27 11.89 18.29
N ASN A 91 -1.81 12.73 19.22
CA ASN A 91 -2.54 13.36 20.34
C ASN A 91 -4.05 13.50 20.13
N LEU A 92 -4.82 12.42 20.31
CA LEU A 92 -6.18 12.52 20.76
C LEU A 92 -6.06 12.72 22.26
N ALA A 93 -6.17 13.99 22.67
CA ALA A 93 -6.31 14.38 24.04
C ALA A 93 -7.27 13.40 24.74
N GLN A 94 -6.74 12.53 25.58
CA GLN A 94 -7.56 11.70 26.43
C GLN A 94 -8.16 12.63 27.48
N PRO A 95 -9.48 12.86 27.52
CA PRO A 95 -10.04 13.65 28.59
C PRO A 95 -9.80 12.89 29.89
N ARG A 96 -8.99 13.48 30.78
CA ARG A 96 -8.89 13.04 32.16
C ARG A 96 -10.25 13.31 32.82
N GLY A 97 -11.12 12.32 32.78
CA GLY A 97 -12.41 12.30 33.47
C GLY A 97 -12.50 11.07 34.36
N ARG A 98 -12.19 11.29 35.64
CA ARG A 98 -12.29 10.31 36.74
C ARG A 98 -13.72 10.28 37.24
N SER A 99 -14.34 9.09 37.34
CA SER A 99 -14.97 8.55 38.57
C SER A 99 -16.06 7.53 38.29
N SER A 100 -15.84 6.34 38.88
CA SER A 100 -16.79 5.60 39.72
C SER A 100 -18.14 5.20 39.14
N ILE A 101 -18.26 3.93 38.76
CA ILE A 101 -19.48 3.15 39.02
C ILE A 101 -19.15 1.65 39.10
N CYS A 102 -18.49 1.24 40.18
CA CYS A 102 -18.44 -0.16 40.60
C CYS A 102 -18.58 -0.19 42.11
N ASP A 103 -19.78 0.14 42.59
CA ASP A 103 -20.26 -0.33 43.87
C ASP A 103 -21.63 -0.97 43.66
N ALA A 104 -21.81 -2.07 44.38
CA ALA A 104 -23.03 -2.86 44.62
C ALA A 104 -23.34 -4.04 43.67
N ALA A 105 -23.26 -5.20 44.32
CA ALA A 105 -24.11 -6.38 44.19
C ALA A 105 -23.74 -7.44 43.14
N SER A 106 -23.04 -8.48 43.61
CA SER A 106 -23.72 -9.75 43.93
C SER A 106 -22.78 -10.71 44.69
N SER A 107 -23.05 -10.86 45.98
CA SER A 107 -22.80 -12.09 46.73
C SER A 107 -23.86 -13.10 46.29
N THR A 108 -23.47 -14.34 45.93
CA THR A 108 -24.12 -15.63 46.27
C THR A 108 -23.53 -16.79 45.45
N ALA A 109 -23.23 -17.92 46.15
CA ALA A 109 -23.03 -19.32 45.69
C ALA A 109 -21.74 -19.68 44.92
N ALA A 110 -21.04 -20.80 45.15
CA ALA A 110 -21.16 -21.93 46.09
C ALA A 110 -19.85 -22.78 46.03
N ALA A 111 -19.73 -23.68 47.01
CA ALA A 111 -18.77 -24.78 47.21
C ALA A 111 -17.49 -24.46 48.02
#